data_AF-A0A9Q2WGT2-F1
#
_entry.id   AF-A0A9Q2WGT2-F1
#
_cell.length_a   1.000
_cell.length_b   1.000
_cell.length_c   1.000
_cell.angle_alpha   90.00
_cell.angle_beta   90.00
_cell.angle_gamma   90.00
#
_symmetry.space_group_name_H-M   'P 1'
#
loop_
_entity.id
_entity.type
_entity.pdbx_description
1 polymer ?
#
loop_
_entity_poly.entity_id
_entity_poly.type
_entity_poly.pdbx_seq_one_letter_code
_entity_poly.pdbx_strand_id
1 'polypeptide(L)'
;MSDPMRVRATEKDGIVDVKILMKHDMESGQRKDAAGKVVPAWFINVLNVKAQGKDVFNAQFGPAVSKDPFLNFKYKGSKGDKIVVSWVDTKDDKRTDEATAS
;
A
#
# COMPACT_ATOMS: atom_id res chain seq x y z
N MET A 1 5.47 6.55 14.16
CA MET A 1 5.56 5.26 13.45
C MET A 1 4.24 5.09 12.73
N SER A 2 4.27 4.87 11.41
CA SER A 2 3.06 4.54 10.64
C SER A 2 2.38 3.32 11.24
N ASP A 3 1.04 3.28 11.20
CA ASP A 3 0.30 2.13 11.70
C ASP A 3 0.50 0.90 10.78
N PRO A 4 0.37 -0.34 11.32
CA PRO A 4 0.35 -1.56 10.51
C PRO A 4 -0.62 -1.56 9.34
N MET A 5 -0.14 -2.00 8.18
CA MET A 5 -1.00 -2.29 7.05
C MET A 5 -1.90 -3.47 7.40
N ARG A 6 -3.17 -3.39 6.98
CA ARG A 6 -4.05 -4.55 7.04
C ARG A 6 -3.97 -5.26 5.70
N VAL A 7 -3.21 -6.36 5.67
CA VAL A 7 -3.06 -7.20 4.49
C VAL A 7 -3.90 -8.46 4.67
N ARG A 8 -4.80 -8.72 3.74
CA ARG A 8 -5.58 -9.96 3.67
C ARG A 8 -5.33 -10.61 2.32
N ALA A 9 -4.89 -11.87 2.34
CA ALA A 9 -4.75 -12.67 1.15
C ALA A 9 -5.59 -13.95 1.28
N THR A 10 -6.44 -14.20 0.31
CA THR A 10 -7.30 -15.38 0.27
C THR A 10 -7.11 -16.07 -1.06
N GLU A 11 -6.78 -17.36 -1.01
CA GLU A 11 -6.64 -18.18 -2.20
C GLU A 11 -7.95 -18.86 -2.54
N LYS A 12 -8.26 -18.91 -3.84
CA LYS A 12 -9.35 -19.69 -4.40
C LYS A 12 -9.02 -20.08 -5.84
N ASP A 13 -9.09 -21.38 -6.13
CA ASP A 13 -8.96 -21.96 -7.48
C ASP A 13 -7.66 -21.55 -8.20
N GLY A 14 -6.54 -21.46 -7.46
CA GLY A 14 -5.22 -21.06 -7.99
C GLY A 14 -5.04 -19.54 -8.15
N ILE A 15 -5.97 -18.74 -7.63
CA ILE A 15 -5.95 -17.28 -7.66
C ILE A 15 -5.93 -16.76 -6.23
N VAL A 16 -4.96 -15.91 -5.90
CA VAL A 16 -4.88 -15.21 -4.62
C VAL A 16 -5.44 -13.81 -4.80
N ASP A 17 -6.49 -13.48 -4.05
CA ASP A 17 -7.08 -12.14 -3.92
C ASP A 17 -6.41 -11.43 -2.74
N VAL A 18 -5.68 -10.35 -3.04
CA VAL A 18 -4.90 -9.58 -2.07
C VAL A 18 -5.57 -8.22 -1.87
N LYS A 19 -5.92 -7.94 -0.61
CA LYS A 19 -6.49 -6.68 -0.16
C LYS A 19 -5.56 -6.03 0.85
N ILE A 20 -5.19 -4.78 0.59
CA ILE A 20 -4.26 -4.02 1.41
C ILE A 20 -4.93 -2.72 1.79
N LEU A 21 -5.00 -2.43 3.09
CA LEU A 21 -5.31 -1.10 3.61
C LEU A 21 -4.06 -0.51 4.25
N MET A 22 -3.57 0.58 3.69
CA MET A 22 -2.43 1.35 4.21
C MET A 22 -2.97 2.54 4.98
N LYS A 23 -2.63 2.68 6.26
CA LYS A 23 -2.97 3.88 7.03
C LYS A 23 -1.97 4.98 6.74
N HIS A 24 -2.38 5.97 5.95
CA HIS A 24 -1.53 7.09 5.52
C HIS A 24 -2.40 8.29 5.15
N ASP A 25 -1.99 9.50 5.52
CA ASP A 25 -2.80 10.72 5.34
C ASP A 25 -2.97 11.14 3.87
N MET A 26 -1.98 10.84 3.03
CA MET A 26 -2.00 11.17 1.59
C MET A 26 -2.32 12.64 1.33
N GLU A 27 -1.60 13.54 1.99
CA GLU A 27 -1.76 14.98 1.82
C GLU A 27 -1.38 15.37 0.38
N SER A 28 -2.36 15.91 -0.35
CA SER A 28 -2.25 16.20 -1.78
C SER A 28 -1.33 17.39 -2.09
N GLY A 29 -1.07 18.24 -1.10
CA GLY A 29 -0.40 19.52 -1.31
C GLY A 29 -1.32 20.66 -1.74
N GLN A 30 -2.64 20.41 -1.84
CA GLN A 30 -3.62 21.41 -2.30
C GLN A 30 -4.40 22.06 -1.15
N ARG A 31 -4.42 21.42 0.03
CA ARG A 31 -5.14 21.91 1.19
C ARG A 31 -4.44 23.11 1.81
N LYS A 32 -5.22 24.06 2.34
CA LYS A 32 -4.74 25.15 3.18
C LYS A 32 -5.04 24.89 4.65
N ASP A 33 -4.17 25.35 5.54
CA ASP A 33 -4.41 25.36 6.97
C ASP A 33 -5.31 26.53 7.39
N ALA A 34 -5.59 26.64 8.70
CA ALA A 34 -6.43 27.72 9.25
C ALA A 34 -5.81 29.12 9.08
N ALA A 35 -4.49 29.22 8.86
CA ALA A 35 -3.80 30.47 8.57
C ALA A 35 -3.73 30.77 7.06
N GLY A 36 -4.35 29.94 6.21
CA GLY A 36 -4.36 30.08 4.76
C GLY A 36 -3.07 29.61 4.06
N LYS A 37 -2.13 28.99 4.78
CA LYS A 37 -0.89 28.47 4.21
C LYS A 37 -1.13 27.10 3.57
N VAL A 38 -0.49 26.86 2.43
CA VAL A 38 -0.54 25.56 1.74
C VAL A 38 0.18 24.52 2.59
N VAL A 39 -0.48 23.39 2.82
CA VAL A 39 0.13 22.25 3.50
C VAL A 39 0.95 21.46 2.47
N PRO A 40 2.24 21.19 2.71
CA PRO A 40 3.08 20.47 1.76
C PRO A 40 2.56 19.06 1.46
N ALA A 41 2.72 18.62 0.20
CA ALA A 41 2.33 17.29 -0.22
C ALA A 41 3.10 16.21 0.56
N TRP A 42 2.38 15.19 1.00
CA TRP A 42 2.93 14.05 1.72
C TRP A 42 2.10 12.80 1.43
N PHE A 43 2.60 11.96 0.51
CA PHE A 43 1.89 10.79 0.03
C PHE A 43 2.87 9.64 -0.21
N ILE A 44 2.35 8.40 -0.13
CA ILE A 44 3.08 7.20 -0.57
C ILE A 44 3.41 7.38 -2.05
N ASN A 45 4.68 7.25 -2.46
CA ASN A 45 5.09 7.44 -3.86
C ASN A 45 5.36 6.13 -4.58
N VAL A 46 5.89 5.12 -3.87
CA VAL A 46 6.24 3.81 -4.43
C VAL A 46 5.67 2.71 -3.55
N LEU A 47 5.03 1.73 -4.17
CA LEU A 47 4.55 0.51 -3.54
C LEU A 47 5.02 -0.72 -4.33
N ASN A 48 5.56 -1.69 -3.62
CA ASN A 48 6.00 -2.98 -4.16
C ASN A 48 5.37 -4.12 -3.34
N VAL A 49 4.80 -5.09 -4.03
CA VAL A 49 4.26 -6.31 -3.43
C VAL A 49 4.96 -7.51 -4.04
N LYS A 50 5.51 -8.35 -3.17
CA LYS A 50 6.14 -9.62 -3.53
C LYS A 50 5.32 -10.78 -3.00
N ALA A 51 5.20 -11.84 -3.79
CA ALA A 51 4.72 -13.14 -3.35
C ALA A 51 5.81 -14.19 -3.58
N GLN A 52 6.15 -14.97 -2.55
CA GLN A 52 7.22 -15.97 -2.64
C GLN A 52 8.55 -15.41 -3.18
N GLY A 53 8.86 -14.15 -2.81
CA GLY A 53 10.07 -13.44 -3.26
C GLY A 53 10.01 -12.88 -4.69
N LYS A 54 8.92 -13.09 -5.44
CA LYS A 54 8.72 -12.54 -6.80
C LYS A 54 7.83 -11.31 -6.77
N ASP A 55 8.17 -10.29 -7.54
CA ASP A 55 7.30 -9.12 -7.70
C ASP A 55 6.00 -9.52 -8.38
N VAL A 56 4.87 -9.27 -7.70
CA VAL A 56 3.52 -9.53 -8.22
C VAL A 56 2.76 -8.24 -8.51
N PHE A 57 3.14 -7.14 -7.86
CA PHE A 57 2.53 -5.84 -8.08
C PHE A 57 3.52 -4.72 -7.77
N ASN A 58 3.58 -3.73 -8.67
CA ASN A 58 4.36 -2.51 -8.50
C ASN A 58 3.47 -1.33 -8.86
N ALA A 59 3.46 -0.29 -8.02
CA ALA A 59 2.74 0.93 -8.30
C ALA A 59 3.53 2.16 -7.91
N GLN A 60 3.31 3.22 -8.68
CA GLN A 60 3.69 4.57 -8.33
C GLN A 60 2.41 5.35 -8.05
N PHE A 61 2.35 5.97 -6.89
CA PHE A 61 1.20 6.74 -6.45
C PHE A 61 1.49 8.23 -6.61
N GLY A 62 0.42 8.98 -6.88
CA GLY A 62 0.45 10.43 -6.92
C GLY A 62 -0.39 11.04 -5.80
N PRO A 63 -0.37 12.38 -5.67
CA PRO A 63 -1.10 13.10 -4.62
C PRO A 63 -2.63 13.00 -4.75
N ALA A 64 -3.15 12.43 -5.84
CA ALA A 64 -4.58 12.23 -6.08
C ALA A 64 -5.13 10.94 -5.46
N VAL A 65 -4.27 10.07 -4.92
CA VAL A 65 -4.71 8.88 -4.19
C VAL A 65 -5.28 9.30 -2.83
N SER A 66 -6.47 8.80 -2.50
CA SER A 66 -7.17 9.18 -1.27
C SER A 66 -6.45 8.71 -0.01
N LYS A 67 -6.72 9.40 1.11
CA LYS A 67 -6.35 8.97 2.46
C LYS A 67 -6.72 7.51 2.70
N ASP A 68 -5.87 6.84 3.46
CA ASP A 68 -5.93 5.41 3.78
C ASP A 68 -6.05 4.53 2.52
N PRO A 69 -5.04 4.52 1.61
CA PRO A 69 -5.14 3.84 0.34
C PRO A 69 -5.54 2.37 0.48
N PHE A 70 -6.57 1.99 -0.27
CA PHE A 70 -7.02 0.61 -0.40
C PHE A 70 -6.65 0.05 -1.77
N LEU A 71 -5.91 -1.05 -1.78
CA LEU A 71 -5.58 -1.80 -2.99
C LEU A 71 -6.24 -3.17 -2.95
N ASN A 72 -6.79 -3.57 -4.09
CA ASN A 72 -7.29 -4.91 -4.34
C ASN A 72 -6.77 -5.38 -5.69
N PHE A 73 -6.01 -6.46 -5.69
CA PHE A 73 -5.55 -7.09 -6.92
C PHE A 73 -5.53 -8.61 -6.77
N LYS A 74 -5.48 -9.30 -7.91
CA LYS A 74 -5.43 -10.75 -7.97
C LYS A 74 -4.19 -11.18 -8.74
N TYR A 75 -3.58 -12.27 -8.31
CA TYR A 75 -2.49 -12.91 -9.05
C TYR A 75 -2.64 -14.44 -9.00
N LYS A 76 -2.00 -15.13 -9.94
CA LYS A 76 -1.93 -16.59 -9.92
C LYS A 76 -0.95 -17.03 -8.81
N GLY A 77 -1.45 -17.79 -7.85
CA GLY A 77 -0.68 -18.15 -6.65
C GLY A 77 -1.26 -19.39 -5.98
N SER A 78 -0.85 -19.63 -4.75
CA SER A 78 -1.24 -20.80 -3.99
C SER A 78 -1.45 -20.47 -2.51
N LYS A 79 -2.25 -21.30 -1.85
CA LYS A 79 -2.44 -21.22 -0.41
C LYS A 79 -1.10 -21.40 0.30
N GLY A 80 -0.84 -20.60 1.32
CA GLY A 80 0.46 -20.54 2.00
C GLY A 80 1.44 -19.55 1.38
N ASP A 81 1.08 -18.87 0.29
CA ASP A 81 1.96 -17.85 -0.28
C ASP A 81 2.30 -16.75 0.70
N LYS A 82 3.59 -16.43 0.85
CA LYS A 82 4.06 -15.31 1.66
C LYS A 82 4.03 -14.03 0.84
N ILE A 83 3.12 -13.13 1.18
CA ILE A 83 2.99 -11.80 0.59
C ILE A 83 3.77 -10.80 1.46
N VAL A 84 4.67 -10.05 0.84
CA VAL A 84 5.40 -8.95 1.46
C VAL A 84 5.00 -7.68 0.75
N VAL A 85 4.41 -6.74 1.49
CA VAL A 85 4.01 -5.43 0.98
C VAL A 85 4.99 -4.41 1.53
N SER A 86 5.55 -3.56 0.66
CA SER A 86 6.43 -2.47 1.04
C SER A 86 6.05 -1.18 0.35
N TRP A 87 6.18 -0.06 1.04
CA TRP A 87 6.01 1.26 0.47
C TRP A 87 7.01 2.27 0.99
N VAL A 88 7.20 3.32 0.21
CA VAL A 88 7.97 4.53 0.54
C VAL A 88 7.08 5.74 0.30
N ASP A 89 7.22 6.79 1.10
CA ASP A 89 6.53 8.06 0.90
C ASP A 89 7.47 9.19 0.42
N THR A 90 6.90 10.35 0.12
CA THR A 90 7.67 11.52 -0.33
C THR A 90 8.54 12.18 0.74
N LYS A 91 8.49 11.70 1.98
CA LYS A 91 9.36 12.11 3.10
C LYS A 91 10.36 11.02 3.48
N ASP A 92 10.56 10.04 2.61
CA ASP A 92 11.43 8.88 2.81
C ASP A 92 11.03 7.95 3.98
N ASP A 93 9.81 8.09 4.53
CA ASP A 93 9.29 7.11 5.49
C ASP A 93 8.93 5.82 4.74
N LYS A 94 9.14 4.70 5.41
CA LYS A 94 9.03 3.38 4.79
C LYS A 94 8.32 2.43 5.71
N ARG A 95 7.60 1.50 5.10
CA ARG A 95 6.99 0.40 5.82
C ARG A 95 7.06 -0.89 5.05
N THR A 96 7.13 -1.99 5.77
CA THR A 96 6.97 -3.33 5.24
C THR A 96 6.10 -4.15 6.18
N ASP A 97 5.09 -4.83 5.65
CA ASP A 97 4.29 -5.81 6.39
C ASP A 97 4.14 -7.09 5.55
N GLU A 98 3.88 -8.19 6.24
CA GLU A 98 3.77 -9.51 5.64
C GLU A 98 2.41 -10.15 5.96
N ALA A 99 1.91 -10.97 5.04
CA ALA A 99 0.76 -11.82 5.26
C ALA A 99 0.91 -13.14 4.51
N THR A 100 0.19 -14.16 4.98
CA THR A 100 0.15 -15.46 4.32
C THR A 100 -1.19 -15.62 3.62
N ALA A 101 -1.18 -16.10 2.37
CA ALA A 101 -2.37 -16.48 1.65
C ALA A 101 -3.07 -17.64 2.38
N SER A 102 -4.31 -17.39 2.78
CA SER A 102 -5.17 -18.34 3.51
C SER A 102 -6.13 -19.08 2.60
#